data_AF-A0A3B5MUQ1-F1
#
_entry.id   AF-A0A3B5MUQ1-F1
#
_cell.length_a   1.000
_cell.length_b   1.000
_cell.length_c   1.000
_cell.angle_alpha   90.00
_cell.angle_beta   90.00
_cell.angle_gamma   90.00
#
_symmetry.space_group_name_H-M   'P 1'
#
loop_
_entity.id
_entity.type
_entity.pdbx_description
1 polymer ?
#
loop_
_entity_poly.entity_id
_entity_poly.type
_entity_poly.pdbx_seq_one_letter_code
_entity_poly.pdbx_strand_id
1 'polypeptide(L)'
;EPGLDLVHLVSTRFALFAAPTNRAESVCERWRASLIEHYGGNPDPQQYLPQCEPDGEFSPVQCYGESTYCWCVDQEGREIDGTRSHDAVKPTFNPSCLF
;
A
#
# COMPACT_ATOMS: atom_id res chain seq x y z
N GLU A 1 34.01 -15.37 7.75
CA GLU A 1 32.74 -15.93 8.26
C GLU A 1 32.14 -14.91 9.22
N PRO A 2 30.81 -14.65 9.21
CA PRO A 2 29.88 -14.47 8.08
C PRO A 2 29.22 -13.06 8.16
N GLY A 3 28.46 -12.54 7.20
CA GLY A 3 27.68 -13.20 6.17
C GLY A 3 27.43 -12.35 4.92
N LEU A 4 27.12 -13.12 3.90
CA LEU A 4 26.96 -12.86 2.48
C LEU A 4 25.62 -12.15 2.18
N ASP A 5 25.64 -10.93 1.65
CA ASP A 5 24.49 -10.38 0.92
C ASP A 5 24.61 -10.78 -0.55
N LEU A 6 23.96 -11.90 -0.87
CA LEU A 6 24.00 -12.57 -2.16
C LEU A 6 23.01 -11.92 -3.14
N VAL A 7 23.35 -10.76 -3.69
CA VAL A 7 22.82 -10.34 -5.01
C VAL A 7 23.96 -10.25 -6.02
N HIS A 8 24.48 -11.45 -6.33
CA HIS A 8 25.53 -11.72 -7.28
C HIS A 8 25.05 -11.48 -8.73
N LEU A 9 25.91 -10.83 -9.53
CA LEU A 9 26.18 -11.14 -10.94
C LEU A 9 25.05 -10.94 -11.98
N VAL A 10 24.95 -9.73 -12.55
CA VAL A 10 25.00 -9.59 -14.02
C VAL A 10 25.93 -8.43 -14.36
N SER A 11 27.21 -8.79 -14.48
CA SER A 11 28.18 -8.04 -15.26
C SER A 11 27.78 -8.09 -16.74
N THR A 12 28.04 -7.00 -17.47
CA THR A 12 28.13 -6.90 -18.94
C THR A 12 26.82 -6.61 -19.71
N ARG A 13 26.65 -5.31 -20.06
CA ARG A 13 25.96 -4.75 -21.25
C ARG A 13 24.47 -5.13 -21.43
N PHE A 14 23.62 -4.10 -21.51
CA PHE A 14 22.15 -4.11 -21.60
C PHE A 14 21.42 -4.33 -20.27
N ALA A 15 21.21 -3.24 -19.53
CA ALA A 15 19.87 -2.69 -19.52
C ALA A 15 19.86 -1.24 -19.02
N LEU A 16 19.06 -0.44 -19.71
CA LEU A 16 18.53 0.84 -19.28
C LEU A 16 17.59 0.57 -18.10
N PHE A 17 18.14 0.18 -16.95
CA PHE A 17 17.33 0.10 -15.74
C PHE A 17 17.14 1.53 -15.29
N ALA A 18 15.90 2.01 -15.45
CA ALA A 18 15.46 3.31 -14.98
C ALA A 18 16.12 3.63 -13.63
N ALA A 19 16.67 4.84 -13.52
CA ALA A 19 17.17 5.34 -12.24
C ALA A 19 16.17 4.94 -11.15
N PRO A 20 16.61 4.40 -9.99
CA PRO A 20 15.70 4.26 -8.87
C PRO A 20 15.18 5.68 -8.66
N THR A 21 13.90 5.89 -8.94
CA THR A 21 13.27 7.15 -8.59
C THR A 21 13.47 7.24 -7.10
N ASN A 22 14.40 8.10 -6.67
CA ASN A 22 14.66 8.40 -5.27
C ASN A 22 13.48 9.23 -4.76
N ARG A 23 12.29 8.64 -4.89
CA ARG A 23 11.04 9.10 -4.36
C ARG A 23 11.17 8.76 -2.89
N ALA A 24 11.26 9.80 -2.06
CA ALA A 24 11.23 9.62 -0.62
C ALA A 24 9.99 8.77 -0.30
N GLU A 25 10.21 7.61 0.33
CA GLU A 25 9.16 6.68 0.68
C GLU A 25 8.06 7.41 1.45
N SER A 26 6.85 7.36 0.92
CA SER A 26 5.70 8.04 1.49
C SER A 26 5.25 7.38 2.79
N VAL A 27 4.37 8.07 3.53
CA VAL A 27 3.76 7.50 4.75
C VAL A 27 2.95 6.24 4.40
N CYS A 28 2.23 6.26 3.27
CA CYS A 28 1.44 5.11 2.82
C CYS A 28 2.32 3.91 2.44
N GLU A 29 3.39 4.13 1.66
CA GLU A 29 4.33 3.07 1.28
C GLU A 29 5.00 2.44 2.51
N ARG A 30 5.46 3.25 3.48
CA ARG A 30 6.03 2.76 4.74
C ARG A 30 5.05 1.91 5.53
N TRP A 31 3.80 2.36 5.64
CA TRP A 31 2.78 1.63 6.37
C TRP A 31 2.47 0.30 5.68
N ARG A 32 2.38 0.31 4.35
CA ARG A 32 2.21 -0.91 3.55
C ARG A 32 3.35 -1.90 3.80
N ALA A 33 4.60 -1.44 3.74
CA ALA A 33 5.78 -2.28 3.97
C ALA A 33 5.79 -2.86 5.39
N SER A 34 5.51 -2.03 6.40
CA SER A 34 5.45 -2.45 7.81
C SER A 34 4.40 -3.54 8.03
N LEU A 35 3.24 -3.45 7.37
CA LEU A 35 2.20 -4.47 7.44
C LEU A 35 2.62 -5.76 6.73
N ILE A 36 3.25 -5.68 5.56
CA ILE A 36 3.78 -6.85 4.86
C ILE A 36 4.78 -7.59 5.75
N GLU A 37 5.70 -6.88 6.40
CA GLU A 37 6.64 -7.49 7.36
C GLU A 37 5.92 -8.12 8.55
N HIS A 38 4.90 -7.43 9.10
CA HIS A 38 4.09 -7.97 10.18
C HIS A 38 3.37 -9.26 9.81
N TYR A 39 2.96 -9.40 8.54
CA TYR A 39 2.34 -10.62 7.98
C TYR A 39 3.36 -11.68 7.56
N GLY A 40 4.66 -11.48 7.82
CA GLY A 40 5.71 -12.44 7.46
C GLY A 40 6.07 -12.43 5.97
N GLY A 41 5.79 -11.34 5.26
CA GLY A 41 6.14 -11.13 3.85
C GLY A 41 5.15 -11.69 2.84
N ASN A 42 4.14 -12.45 3.27
CA ASN A 42 3.10 -13.01 2.41
C ASN A 42 1.70 -12.71 2.97
N PRO A 43 1.18 -11.50 2.73
CA PRO A 43 -0.13 -11.11 3.20
C PRO A 43 -1.23 -11.97 2.55
N ASP A 44 -2.13 -12.50 3.37
CA ASP A 44 -3.31 -13.20 2.89
C ASP A 44 -4.25 -12.21 2.19
N PRO A 45 -4.97 -12.61 1.12
CA PRO A 45 -5.93 -11.74 0.45
C PRO A 45 -7.05 -11.21 1.35
N GLN A 46 -7.29 -11.76 2.54
CA GLN A 46 -8.24 -11.18 3.50
C GLN A 46 -7.62 -10.15 4.45
N GLN A 47 -6.30 -10.00 4.46
CA GLN A 47 -5.61 -9.02 5.29
C GLN A 47 -5.69 -7.60 4.70
N TYR A 48 -5.64 -6.61 5.58
CA TYR A 48 -5.62 -5.21 5.17
C TYR A 48 -4.23 -4.81 4.69
N LEU A 49 -4.17 -4.22 3.50
CA LEU A 49 -2.99 -3.51 3.01
C LEU A 49 -3.42 -2.12 2.53
N PRO A 50 -2.77 -1.05 3.02
CA PRO A 50 -3.11 0.31 2.61
C PRO A 50 -2.88 0.48 1.11
N GLN A 51 -3.81 1.15 0.44
CA GLN A 51 -3.74 1.45 -0.98
C GLN A 51 -3.19 2.86 -1.10
N CYS A 52 -2.13 3.00 -1.88
CA CYS A 52 -1.45 4.25 -2.07
C CYS A 52 -1.72 4.75 -3.48
N GLU A 53 -2.03 6.03 -3.60
CA GLU A 53 -2.09 6.71 -4.88
C GLU A 53 -0.65 6.85 -5.45
N PRO A 54 -0.49 7.08 -6.77
CA PRO A 54 0.83 7.30 -7.37
C PRO A 54 1.58 8.49 -6.75
N ASP A 55 0.85 9.45 -6.18
CA ASP A 55 1.36 10.60 -5.43
C ASP A 55 1.75 10.25 -3.99
N GLY A 56 1.64 8.99 -3.56
CA GLY A 56 2.13 8.48 -2.26
C GLY A 56 1.21 8.80 -1.08
N GLU A 57 0.10 9.48 -1.35
CA GLU A 57 -0.99 9.64 -0.40
C GLU A 57 -1.79 8.35 -0.27
N PHE A 58 -2.55 8.25 0.82
CA PHE A 58 -3.51 7.16 0.99
C PHE A 58 -4.65 7.35 0.00
N SER A 59 -5.11 6.25 -0.60
CA SER A 59 -6.33 6.28 -1.38
C SER A 59 -7.48 6.65 -0.44
N PRO A 60 -8.36 7.60 -0.79
CA PRO A 60 -9.43 8.06 0.08
C PRO A 60 -10.41 6.93 0.45
N VAL A 61 -10.43 5.86 -0.35
CA VAL A 61 -11.16 4.62 -0.08
C VAL A 61 -10.16 3.51 0.19
N GLN A 62 -10.26 2.92 1.37
CA GLN A 62 -9.47 1.77 1.79
C GLN A 62 -10.35 0.53 1.91
N CYS A 63 -9.87 -0.62 1.45
CA CYS A 63 -10.61 -1.88 1.49
C CYS A 63 -9.77 -3.01 2.10
N TYR A 64 -10.43 -3.95 2.79
CA TYR A 64 -9.83 -5.23 3.18
C TYR A 64 -9.74 -6.14 1.95
N GLY A 65 -8.55 -6.28 1.36
CA GLY A 65 -8.23 -7.21 0.25
C GLY A 65 -9.40 -7.75 -0.60
N GLU A 66 -9.65 -9.06 -0.59
CA GLU A 66 -10.78 -9.72 -1.29
C GLU A 66 -12.12 -9.62 -0.55
N SER A 67 -12.16 -8.93 0.60
CA SER A 67 -13.41 -8.69 1.33
C SER A 67 -14.16 -7.49 0.78
N THR A 68 -15.49 -7.48 0.92
CA THR A 68 -16.34 -6.33 0.52
C THR A 68 -16.36 -5.21 1.55
N TYR A 69 -15.43 -5.21 2.52
CA TYR A 69 -15.35 -4.20 3.56
C TYR A 69 -14.45 -3.05 3.13
N CYS A 70 -15.06 -1.88 2.89
CA CYS A 70 -14.35 -0.64 2.55
C CYS A 70 -14.75 0.50 3.50
N TRP A 71 -13.85 1.45 3.73
CA TRP A 71 -14.04 2.64 4.55
C TRP A 71 -13.32 3.85 3.93
N CYS A 72 -13.71 5.06 4.33
CA CYS A 72 -13.01 6.27 3.95
C CYS A 72 -11.83 6.51 4.91
N VAL A 73 -10.72 7.05 4.41
CA VAL A 73 -9.61 7.52 5.23
C VAL A 73 -9.30 8.99 4.98
N ASP A 74 -8.66 9.65 5.96
CA ASP A 74 -8.09 10.98 5.79
C ASP A 74 -6.68 10.93 5.12
N GLN A 75 -6.06 12.08 4.92
CA GLN A 75 -4.71 12.22 4.34
C GLN A 75 -3.62 11.49 5.15
N GLU A 76 -3.87 11.19 6.42
CA GLU A 76 -2.97 10.43 7.29
C GLU A 76 -3.24 8.92 7.23
N GLY A 77 -4.25 8.48 6.47
CA GLY A 77 -4.68 7.09 6.35
C GLY A 77 -5.54 6.61 7.53
N ARG A 78 -6.07 7.51 8.35
CA ARG A 78 -6.94 7.17 9.48
C ARG A 78 -8.38 7.00 9.00
N GLU A 79 -9.02 5.93 9.45
CA GLU A 79 -10.43 5.68 9.18
C GLU A 79 -11.32 6.83 9.67
N ILE A 80 -12.24 7.25 8.80
CA ILE A 80 -13.28 8.21 9.15
C ILE A 80 -14.44 7.43 9.73
N ASP A 81 -14.75 7.70 11.00
CA ASP A 81 -15.76 6.97 11.76
C ASP A 81 -17.14 7.04 11.06
N GLY A 82 -17.85 5.91 11.05
CA GLY A 82 -19.15 5.79 10.38
C GLY A 82 -19.10 5.62 8.85
N THR A 83 -17.92 5.54 8.23
CA THR A 83 -17.79 5.31 6.78
C THR A 83 -17.58 3.85 6.37
N ARG A 84 -17.32 2.97 7.35
CA ARG A 84 -17.12 1.54 7.13
C ARG A 84 -18.42 0.87 6.68
N SER A 85 -18.41 0.29 5.49
CA SER A 85 -19.54 -0.43 4.90
C SER A 85 -19.14 -1.86 4.51
N HIS A 86 -20.08 -2.80 4.61
CA HIS A 86 -19.89 -4.21 4.23
C HIS A 86 -20.26 -4.49 2.77
N ASP A 87 -20.85 -3.51 2.10
CA ASP A 87 -21.44 -3.67 0.79
C ASP A 87 -20.47 -3.20 -0.29
N ALA A 88 -20.39 -3.96 -1.39
CA ALA A 88 -19.56 -3.69 -2.58
C ALA A 88 -19.94 -2.39 -3.33
N VAL A 89 -20.76 -1.53 -2.72
CA VAL A 89 -20.91 -0.14 -3.10
C VAL A 89 -19.62 0.56 -2.71
N LYS A 90 -18.66 0.60 -3.63
CA LYS A 90 -17.46 1.43 -3.50
C LYS A 90 -17.89 2.80 -2.94
N PRO A 91 -17.37 3.24 -1.79
CA PRO A 91 -17.70 4.54 -1.22
C PRO A 91 -17.14 5.72 -2.04
N THR A 92 -16.85 5.51 -3.33
CA THR A 92 -16.63 6.57 -4.33
C THR A 92 -17.78 7.59 -4.37
N PHE A 93 -19.00 7.21 -3.96
CA PHE A 93 -20.15 8.13 -3.84
C PHE A 93 -20.44 8.60 -2.42
N ASN A 94 -19.65 8.18 -1.42
CA ASN A 94 -19.78 8.74 -0.08
C ASN A 94 -19.10 10.12 -0.07
N PRO A 95 -19.81 11.23 0.22
CA PRO A 95 -19.20 12.55 0.30
C PRO A 95 -18.09 12.63 1.36
N SER A 96 -18.08 11.73 2.35
CA SER A 96 -16.99 11.62 3.33
C SER A 96 -15.69 11.04 2.76
N CYS A 97 -15.69 10.53 1.53
CA CYS A 97 -14.49 10.05 0.81
C CYS A 97 -14.03 11.06 -0.27
N LEU A 98 -14.69 12.21 -0.43
CA LEU A 98 -14.35 13.23 -1.42
C LEU A 98 -13.48 14.31 -0.75
N PHE A 99 -12.17 14.07 -0.70
CA PHE A 99 -11.18 15.09 -0.34
C PHE A 99 -10.32 15.43 -1.55
#